data_AF-B5JLX1-F1
#
_entry.id   AF-B5JLX1-F1
#
_cell.length_a   1.000
_cell.length_b   1.000
_cell.length_c   1.000
_cell.angle_alpha   90.00
_cell.angle_beta   90.00
_cell.angle_gamma   90.00
#
_symmetry.space_group_name_H-M   'P 1'
#
loop_
_entity.id
_entity.type
_entity.pdbx_description
1 polymer ?
#
loop_
_entity_poly.entity_id
_entity_poly.type
_entity_poly.pdbx_seq_one_letter_code
_entity_poly.pdbx_strand_id
1 'polypeptide(L)'
;MSDEQVAAFEKDLGSLATIEVAKACYIGKVADTAKRPVVQTDWDYMLTVIVENVADHDTYQDHPTHHAFIANQKQFFGQVRVFDGE
;
A
#
# COMPACT_ATOMS: atom_id res chain seq x y z
N MET A 1 -10.03 -12.33 -7.29
CA MET A 1 -10.36 -12.44 -5.86
C MET A 1 -11.88 -12.49 -5.73
N SER A 2 -12.45 -13.26 -4.79
CA SER A 2 -13.87 -13.12 -4.44
C SER A 2 -14.12 -11.82 -3.67
N ASP A 3 -15.37 -11.41 -3.52
CA ASP A 3 -15.74 -10.20 -2.78
C ASP A 3 -15.24 -10.26 -1.32
N GLU A 4 -15.29 -11.45 -0.69
CA GLU A 4 -14.77 -11.66 0.66
C GLU A 4 -13.24 -11.53 0.71
N GLN A 5 -12.54 -12.04 -0.32
CA GLN A 5 -11.09 -11.89 -0.42
C GLN A 5 -10.69 -10.43 -0.62
N VAL A 6 -11.45 -9.68 -1.45
CA VAL A 6 -11.23 -8.24 -1.65
C VAL A 6 -11.43 -7.48 -0.35
N ALA A 7 -12.53 -7.73 0.37
CA ALA A 7 -12.80 -7.08 1.66
C ALA A 7 -11.71 -7.40 2.71
N ALA A 8 -11.22 -8.64 2.75
CA ALA A 8 -10.12 -9.03 3.64
C ALA A 8 -8.81 -8.31 3.28
N PHE A 9 -8.50 -8.20 1.99
CA PHE A 9 -7.32 -7.48 1.51
C PHE A 9 -7.40 -5.99 1.85
N GLU A 10 -8.52 -5.32 1.58
CA GLU A 10 -8.70 -3.90 1.88
C GLU A 10 -8.61 -3.62 3.38
N LYS A 11 -9.13 -4.53 4.22
CA LYS A 11 -9.00 -4.46 5.67
C LYS A 11 -7.54 -4.57 6.12
N ASP A 12 -6.81 -5.57 5.65
CA ASP A 12 -5.41 -5.77 6.04
C ASP A 12 -4.53 -4.63 5.48
N LEU A 13 -4.80 -4.15 4.27
CA LEU A 13 -4.14 -2.97 3.69
C LEU A 13 -4.39 -1.73 4.56
N GLY A 14 -5.63 -1.53 5.01
CA GLY A 14 -6.00 -0.44 5.93
C GLY A 14 -5.28 -0.51 7.28
N SER A 15 -4.92 -1.71 7.75
CA SER A 15 -4.17 -1.88 9.01
C SER A 15 -2.78 -1.25 8.97
N LEU A 16 -2.20 -1.08 7.78
CA LEU A 16 -0.90 -0.44 7.61
C LEU A 16 -0.91 1.04 8.04
N ALA A 17 -2.08 1.68 8.06
CA ALA A 17 -2.24 3.06 8.56
C ALA A 17 -2.14 3.16 10.10
N THR A 18 -2.16 2.04 10.83
CA THR A 18 -2.06 2.04 12.30
C THR A 18 -0.62 1.98 12.80
N ILE A 19 0.37 1.86 11.92
CA ILE A 19 1.79 1.82 12.27
C ILE A 19 2.24 3.23 12.67
N GLU A 20 2.80 3.38 13.87
CA GLU A 20 2.90 4.65 14.58
C GLU A 20 3.84 5.67 13.93
N VAL A 21 4.85 5.18 13.20
CA VAL A 21 5.82 6.01 12.47
C VAL A 21 5.22 6.59 11.17
N ALA A 22 4.06 6.11 10.71
CA ALA A 22 3.36 6.68 9.58
C ALA A 22 2.63 7.97 9.99
N LYS A 23 3.16 9.12 9.59
CA LYS A 23 2.52 10.43 9.79
C LYS A 23 1.22 10.58 8.98
N ALA A 24 1.19 9.97 7.80
CA ALA A 24 0.01 9.88 6.98
C ALA A 24 0.04 8.61 6.13
N CYS A 25 -1.14 8.07 5.86
CA CYS A 25 -1.32 6.92 5.01
C CYS A 25 -2.51 7.18 4.08
N TYR A 26 -2.31 7.03 2.77
CA TYR A 26 -3.35 7.18 1.77
C TYR A 26 -3.46 5.91 0.94
N ILE A 27 -4.67 5.39 0.84
CA ILE A 27 -4.99 4.23 0.02
C ILE A 27 -5.88 4.69 -1.13
N GLY A 28 -5.47 4.37 -2.35
CA GLY A 28 -6.16 4.76 -3.57
C GLY A 28 -6.39 3.59 -4.52
N LYS A 29 -7.31 3.79 -5.47
CA LYS A 29 -7.51 2.96 -6.65
C LYS A 29 -7.29 3.80 -7.90
N VAL A 30 -7.17 3.16 -9.06
CA VAL A 30 -7.10 3.87 -10.34
C VAL A 30 -8.28 4.82 -10.46
N ALA A 31 -7.99 6.11 -10.58
CA ALA A 31 -8.99 7.14 -10.76
C ALA A 31 -9.43 7.21 -12.22
N ASP A 32 -10.72 7.45 -12.46
CA ASP A 32 -11.28 7.68 -13.79
C ASP A 32 -10.99 9.10 -14.30
N THR A 33 -9.71 9.41 -14.42
CA THR A 33 -9.23 10.67 -14.98
C THR A 33 -9.01 10.54 -16.48
N ALA A 34 -8.98 11.68 -17.19
CA ALA A 34 -8.73 11.69 -18.62
C ALA A 34 -7.42 10.93 -18.98
N LYS A 35 -7.55 9.97 -19.90
CA LYS A 35 -6.43 9.14 -20.37
C LYS A 35 -5.39 10.00 -21.08
N ARG A 36 -4.13 9.89 -20.63
CA ARG A 36 -2.97 10.60 -21.18
C ARG A 36 -1.79 9.63 -21.25
N PRO A 37 -0.86 9.78 -22.21
CA PRO A 37 0.28 8.85 -22.35
C PRO A 37 1.16 8.71 -21.10
N VAL A 38 1.16 9.73 -20.23
CA VAL A 38 1.96 9.77 -18.99
C VAL A 38 1.24 9.16 -17.78
N VAL A 39 -0.06 8.89 -17.85
CA VAL A 39 -0.84 8.33 -16.74
C VAL A 39 -0.79 6.81 -16.80
N GLN A 40 -0.20 6.20 -15.78
CA GLN A 40 -0.19 4.76 -15.61
C GLN A 40 -1.47 4.30 -14.91
N THR A 41 -2.13 3.28 -15.47
CA THR A 41 -3.38 2.71 -14.95
C THR A 41 -3.32 1.18 -14.85
N ASP A 42 -2.10 0.61 -14.87
CA ASP A 42 -1.80 -0.82 -14.84
C ASP A 42 -1.58 -1.33 -13.40
N TRP A 43 -2.43 -0.89 -12.47
CA TRP A 43 -2.39 -1.21 -11.04
C TRP A 43 -3.80 -1.17 -10.45
N ASP A 44 -4.04 -1.83 -9.33
CA ASP A 44 -5.37 -1.86 -8.68
C ASP A 44 -5.44 -1.00 -7.42
N TYR A 45 -4.39 -1.04 -6.60
CA TYR A 45 -4.26 -0.30 -5.36
C TYR A 45 -2.96 0.51 -5.32
N MET A 46 -3.03 1.67 -4.68
CA MET A 46 -1.89 2.51 -4.34
C MET A 46 -1.87 2.72 -2.83
N LEU A 47 -0.70 2.58 -2.22
CA LEU A 47 -0.42 2.92 -0.83
C LEU A 47 0.63 4.04 -0.85
N THR A 48 0.30 5.19 -0.27
CA THR A 48 1.27 6.26 -0.01
C THR A 48 1.43 6.41 1.49
N VAL A 49 2.66 6.31 1.96
CA VAL A 49 3.01 6.45 3.38
C VAL A 49 3.95 7.65 3.51
N ILE A 50 3.65 8.55 4.42
CA ILE A 50 4.51 9.68 4.78
C ILE A 50 5.12 9.37 6.14
N VAL A 51 6.45 9.38 6.23
CA VAL A 51 7.23 9.21 7.47
C VAL A 51 8.12 10.44 7.69
N GLU A 52 8.74 10.58 8.86
CA GLU A 52 9.66 11.71 9.14
C GLU A 52 10.96 11.59 8.35
N ASN A 53 11.52 10.39 8.25
CA ASN A 53 12.87 10.14 7.76
C ASN A 53 13.05 8.65 7.40
N VAL A 54 14.23 8.30 6.88
CA VAL A 54 14.57 6.93 6.50
C VAL A 54 14.56 5.93 7.67
N ALA A 55 14.92 6.34 8.89
CA ALA A 55 14.88 5.42 10.04
C ALA A 55 13.44 5.05 10.43
N ASP A 56 12.51 5.99 10.31
CA ASP A 56 11.07 5.74 10.48
C ASP A 56 10.51 4.90 9.33
N HIS A 57 10.99 5.09 8.09
CA HIS A 57 10.68 4.19 6.97
C HIS A 57 11.11 2.75 7.29
N ASP A 58 12.34 2.54 7.75
CA ASP A 58 12.86 1.20 8.05
C ASP A 58 12.07 0.55 9.20
N THR A 59 11.69 1.35 10.20
CA THR A 59 10.81 0.91 11.30
C THR A 59 9.43 0.50 10.77
N TYR A 60 8.88 1.25 9.81
CA TYR A 60 7.61 0.92 9.17
C TYR A 60 7.68 -0.41 8.41
N GLN A 61 8.75 -0.61 7.63
CA GLN A 61 8.95 -1.81 6.81
C GLN A 61 9.12 -3.08 7.65
N ASP A 62 9.84 -3.00 8.77
CA ASP A 62 10.07 -4.15 9.66
C ASP A 62 8.96 -4.34 10.72
N HIS A 63 7.94 -3.48 10.73
CA HIS A 63 6.88 -3.55 11.71
C HIS A 63 6.08 -4.88 11.59
N PRO A 64 5.71 -5.54 12.71
CA PRO A 64 4.96 -6.80 12.66
C PRO A 64 3.65 -6.73 11.87
N THR A 65 2.94 -5.61 11.91
CA THR A 65 1.71 -5.39 11.10
C THR A 65 2.02 -5.40 9.61
N HIS A 66 3.14 -4.79 9.18
CA HIS A 66 3.54 -4.76 7.79
C HIS A 66 3.91 -6.18 7.29
N HIS A 67 4.70 -6.91 8.07
CA HIS A 67 5.01 -8.32 7.80
C HIS A 67 3.76 -9.20 7.73
N ALA A 68 2.79 -8.98 8.62
CA ALA A 68 1.53 -9.72 8.62
C ALA A 68 0.70 -9.46 7.36
N PHE A 69 0.60 -8.19 6.90
CA PHE A 69 -0.07 -7.86 5.64
C PHE A 69 0.56 -8.60 4.46
N ILE A 70 1.88 -8.54 4.32
CA ILE A 70 2.58 -9.24 3.24
C ILE A 70 2.34 -10.76 3.34
N ALA A 71 2.50 -11.34 4.54
CA ALA A 71 2.32 -12.78 4.73
C ALA A 71 0.90 -13.24 4.35
N ASN A 72 -0.12 -12.45 4.71
CA ASN A 72 -1.52 -12.77 4.49
C ASN A 72 -2.00 -12.49 3.07
N GLN A 73 -1.40 -11.53 2.35
CA GLN A 73 -1.95 -10.99 1.11
C GLN A 73 -1.04 -11.15 -0.12
N LYS A 74 0.23 -11.54 0.05
CA LYS A 74 1.21 -11.64 -1.07
C LYS A 74 0.77 -12.52 -2.23
N GLN A 75 -0.06 -13.54 -2.00
CA GLN A 75 -0.58 -14.40 -3.06
C GLN A 75 -1.48 -13.66 -4.06
N PHE A 76 -1.97 -12.47 -3.70
CA PHE A 76 -2.78 -11.62 -4.56
C PHE A 76 -1.96 -10.55 -5.30
N PHE A 77 -0.65 -10.44 -5.03
CA PHE A 77 0.21 -9.46 -5.67
C PHE A 77 0.61 -9.94 -7.07
N GLY A 78 -0.03 -9.42 -8.11
CA GLY A 78 0.36 -9.67 -9.50
C GLY A 78 1.64 -8.92 -9.91
N GLN A 79 1.76 -7.66 -9.48
CA GLN A 79 2.93 -6.80 -9.65
C GLN A 79 3.01 -5.84 -8.47
N VAL A 80 4.22 -5.51 -8.02
CA VAL A 80 4.48 -4.48 -7.00
C VAL A 80 5.58 -3.55 -7.53
N ARG A 81 5.35 -2.24 -7.43
CA ARG A 81 6.33 -1.18 -7.71
C ARG A 81 6.40 -0.27 -6.49
N VAL A 82 7.60 -0.05 -5.96
CA VAL A 82 7.87 0.80 -4.81
C VAL A 82 8.73 1.96 -5.26
N PHE A 83 8.39 3.17 -4.83
CA PHE A 83 9.13 4.39 -5.10
C PHE A 83 9.36 5.10 -3.77
N ASP A 84 10.60 5.06 -3.29
CA ASP A 84 11.02 5.79 -2.10
C ASP A 84 11.62 7.13 -2.53
N GLY A 85 11.16 8.21 -1.91
CA GLY A 85 11.63 9.57 -2.13
C GLY A 85 11.74 10.32 -0.81
N GLU A 86 12.79 11.13 -0.66
CA GLU A 86 13.07 11.99 0.49
C GLU A 86 12.95 13.47 0.09
#